data_AF-A0AB72ZJM1-F1
#
_entry.id   AF-A0AB72ZJM1-F1
#
_cell.length_a   1.000
_cell.length_b   1.000
_cell.length_c   1.000
_cell.angle_alpha   90.00
_cell.angle_beta   90.00
_cell.angle_gamma   90.00
#
_symmetry.space_group_name_H-M   'P 1'
#
loop_
_entity.id
_entity.type
_entity.pdbx_description
1 polymer ?
#
loop_
_entity_poly.entity_id
_entity_poly.type
_entity_poly.pdbx_seq_one_letter_code
_entity_poly.pdbx_strand_id
1 'polypeptide(L)' 'MLYREAIYNPDSPAARFAEAIVTKNRFGEYGTVYQEFQNGHFLAVDQLVAREASRMSKEAMKLPVREKRYSTANF' A
#
# COMPACT_ATOMS: atom_id res chain seq x y z
N MET A 1 -7.35 9.72 -3.02
CA MET A 1 -5.99 10.00 -2.49
C MET A 1 -4.99 9.27 -3.38
N LEU A 2 -3.87 9.89 -3.73
CA LEU A 2 -2.82 9.24 -4.52
C LEU A 2 -1.68 8.85 -3.58
N TYR A 3 -1.26 7.59 -3.65
CA TYR A 3 -0.11 7.08 -2.90
C TYR A 3 0.89 6.42 -3.85
N ARG A 4 2.18 6.65 -3.62
CA ARG A 4 3.27 6.10 -4.43
C ARG A 4 4.35 5.55 -3.53
N GLU A 5 4.54 4.23 -3.60
CA GLU A 5 5.52 3.52 -2.78
C GLU A 5 6.95 3.97 -3.08
N ALA A 6 7.30 4.19 -4.35
CA ALA A 6 8.65 4.59 -4.77
C ALA A 6 9.18 5.88 -4.11
N ILE A 7 8.29 6.76 -3.61
CA ILE A 7 8.70 7.98 -2.90
C ILE A 7 9.30 7.64 -1.53
N TYR A 8 8.84 6.55 -0.91
CA TYR A 8 9.23 6.11 0.43
C TYR A 8 10.20 4.94 0.39
N ASN A 9 9.98 3.98 -0.51
CA ASN A 9 10.81 2.79 -0.70
C ASN A 9 10.99 2.52 -2.21
N PRO A 10 12.04 3.09 -2.83
CA PRO A 10 12.32 2.92 -4.26
C PRO A 10 12.57 1.47 -4.69
N ASP A 11 13.10 0.64 -3.79
CA ASP A 11 13.45 -0.76 -4.06
C ASP A 11 12.30 -1.74 -3.80
N SER A 12 11.13 -1.22 -3.39
CA SER A 12 9.95 -2.03 -3.16
C SER A 12 9.48 -2.74 -4.43
N PRO A 13 8.96 -3.98 -4.33
CA PRO A 13 8.28 -4.64 -5.44
C PRO A 13 7.11 -3.80 -6.01
N ALA A 14 6.52 -2.91 -5.20
CA ALA A 14 5.42 -2.03 -5.59
C ALA A 14 5.86 -0.63 -6.08
N ALA A 15 7.16 -0.34 -6.13
CA ALA A 15 7.69 0.99 -6.46
C ALA A 15 7.17 1.56 -7.80
N ARG A 16 6.98 0.70 -8.79
CA ARG A 16 6.48 1.08 -10.13
C ARG A 16 4.98 1.43 -10.14
N PHE A 17 4.23 1.07 -9.11
CA PHE A 17 2.79 1.26 -9.04
C PHE A 17 2.41 2.50 -8.22
N ALA A 18 1.31 3.14 -8.64
CA ALA A 18 0.61 4.17 -7.92
C ALA A 18 -0.75 3.65 -7.47
N GLU A 19 -1.10 3.90 -6.22
CA GLU A 19 -2.38 3.56 -5.62
C GLU A 19 -3.32 4.77 -5.67
N ALA A 20 -4.38 4.67 -6.47
CA ALA A 20 -5.50 5.60 -6.48
C ALA A 20 -6.57 5.10 -5.49
N ILE A 21 -6.52 5.63 -4.27
CA ILE A 21 -7.38 5.22 -3.16
C ILE A 21 -8.65 6.07 -3.18
N VAL A 22 -9.76 5.43 -3.53
CA VAL A 22 -11.10 6.02 -3.58
C VAL A 22 -11.69 5.98 -2.17
N THR A 23 -11.52 7.07 -1.43
CA THR A 23 -12.02 7.21 -0.06
C THR A 23 -13.40 7.87 0.03
N LYS A 24 -13.84 8.55 -1.04
CA LYS A 24 -15.14 9.23 -1.11
C LYS A 24 -15.76 9.00 -2.49
N ASN A 25 -16.94 8.37 -2.52
CA ASN A 25 -17.71 8.07 -3.73
C ASN A 25 -19.20 8.18 -3.39
N ARG A 26 -20.00 8.79 -4.28
CA ARG A 26 -21.44 8.95 -4.09
C ARG A 26 -22.28 7.84 -4.70
N PHE A 27 -21.74 7.15 -5.71
CA PHE A 27 -22.54 6.31 -6.61
C PHE A 27 -21.95 4.91 -6.80
N GLY A 28 -20.93 4.53 -6.03
CA GLY A 28 -20.28 3.24 -6.17
C GLY A 28 -19.40 2.90 -4.98
N GLU A 29 -18.63 1.83 -5.14
CA GLU A 29 -17.79 1.29 -4.08
C GLU A 29 -16.55 2.14 -3.81
N TYR A 30 -16.06 1.98 -2.59
CA TYR A 30 -14.73 2.42 -2.18
C TYR A 30 -13.72 1.35 -2.57
N GLY A 31 -12.46 1.76 -2.71
CA GLY A 31 -11.42 0.80 -3.04
C GLY A 31 -10.11 1.44 -3.41
N THR A 32 -9.17 0.61 -3.84
CA THR A 32 -7.88 1.05 -4.36
C THR A 32 -7.76 0.52 -5.78
N VAL A 33 -7.50 1.44 -6.71
CA VAL A 33 -7.16 1.12 -8.09
C VAL A 33 -5.67 1.34 -8.26
N TYR A 34 -5.01 0.44 -8.97
CA TYR A 34 -3.58 0.51 -9.23
C TYR A 34 -3.34 1.00 -10.65
N GLN A 35 -2.33 1.84 -10.83
CA GLN A 35 -1.82 2.24 -12.15
C GLN A 35 -0.30 2.18 -12.14
N GLU A 36 0.32 1.81 -13.24
CA GLU A 36 1.77 1.94 -13.35
C GLU A 36 2.12 3.41 -13.59
N PHE A 37 3.14 3.91 -12.92
CA PHE A 37 3.60 5.28 -13.09
C PHE A 37 5.01 5.30 -13.65
N GLN A 38 5.13 5.67 -14.93
CA GLN A 38 6.39 5.70 -15.65
C GLN A 38 6.57 7.07 -16.31
N ASN A 39 7.72 7.72 -16.05
CA ASN A 39 8.10 8.98 -16.70
C ASN A 39 7.01 10.06 -16.67
N GLY A 40 6.30 10.21 -15.55
CA GLY A 40 5.23 11.21 -15.41
C GLY A 40 3.84 10.79 -15.90
N HIS A 41 3.68 9.59 -16.44
CA HIS A 41 2.44 9.12 -17.05
C HIS A 41 1.85 7.91 -16.31
N PHE A 42 0.53 7.85 -16.27
CA PHE A 42 -0.21 6.70 -15.73
C PHE A 42 -0.53 5.72 -16.85
N LEU A 43 -0.15 4.47 -16.65
CA LEU A 43 -0.37 3.37 -17.59
C LEU A 43 -1.34 2.35 -16.97
N ALA A 44 -2.10 1.69 -17.86
CA ALA A 44 -2.95 0.58 -17.46
C ALA A 44 -2.10 -0.59 -16.97
N VAL A 45 -2.57 -1.25 -15.91
CA VAL A 45 -1.89 -2.38 -15.30
C VAL A 45 -2.90 -3.43 -14.85
N ASP A 46 -2.47 -4.69 -14.84
CA ASP A 46 -3.22 -5.76 -14.19
C ASP A 46 -3.35 -5.47 -12.69
N GLN A 47 -4.60 -5.33 -12.24
CA GLN A 47 -4.93 -4.99 -10.86
C GLN A 47 -4.53 -6.09 -9.88
N LEU A 48 -4.56 -7.37 -10.28
CA LEU A 48 -4.20 -8.48 -9.41
C LEU A 48 -2.70 -8.48 -9.13
N VAL A 49 -1.90 -8.31 -10.19
CA VAL A 49 -0.43 -8.24 -10.08
C VAL A 49 -0.01 -7.07 -9.22
N ALA A 50 -0.57 -5.88 -9.48
CA ALA A 50 -0.24 -4.68 -8.72
C ALA A 50 -0.67 -4.81 -7.24
N ARG A 51 -1.85 -5.38 -6.99
CA ARG A 51 -2.34 -5.64 -5.63
C ARG A 51 -1.43 -6.60 -4.87
N GLU A 52 -0.95 -7.66 -5.51
CA GLU A 52 -0.05 -8.63 -4.89
C GLU A 52 1.31 -8.00 -4.55
N ALA A 53 1.88 -7.23 -5.48
CA ALA A 53 3.13 -6.50 -5.24
C ALA A 53 2.99 -5.50 -4.08
N SER A 54 1.90 -4.74 -4.04
CA SER A 54 1.59 -3.83 -2.93
C SER A 54 1.39 -4.56 -1.60
N ARG A 55 0.76 -5.74 -1.60
CA ARG A 55 0.61 -6.57 -0.40
C ARG A 55 1.97 -7.02 0.12
N MET A 56 2.83 -7.54 -0.76
CA MET A 56 4.19 -7.98 -0.39
C MET A 56 5.02 -6.83 0.20
N SER A 57 4.93 -5.62 -0.37
CA SER A 57 5.61 -4.44 0.21
C SER A 57 5.11 -4.14 1.62
N LYS A 58 3.78 -4.11 1.82
CA LYS A 58 3.16 -3.82 3.11
C LYS A 58 3.51 -4.87 4.17
N GLU A 59 3.62 -6.14 3.79
CA GLU A 59 4.06 -7.22 4.69
C GLU A 59 5.54 -7.09 5.07
N ALA A 60 6.41 -6.78 4.11
CA ALA A 60 7.83 -6.54 4.37
C ALA A 60 8.07 -5.34 5.30
N MET A 61 7.17 -4.34 5.27
CA MET A 61 7.28 -3.13 6.08
C MET A 61 6.71 -3.27 7.50
N LYS A 62 5.95 -4.34 7.80
CA LYS A 62 5.48 -4.62 9.17
C LYS A 62 6.65 -5.08 10.04
N LEU A 63 7.18 -4.17 10.84
CA LEU A 63 8.08 -4.49 11.95
C LEU A 63 7.47 -5.55 12.88
N PRO A 64 8.28 -6.43 13.51
CA PRO A 64 7.76 -7.40 14.45
C PRO A 64 7.03 -6.67 15.59
N VAL A 65 5.78 -7.07 15.84
CA VAL A 65 4.97 -6.52 16.93
C VAL A 65 5.73 -6.74 18.23
N ARG A 66 6.28 -5.67 18.81
CA ARG A 66 6.95 -5.73 20.12
C ARG A 66 5.87 -6.07 21.15
N GLU A 67 5.88 -7.29 21.67
CA GLU A 67 4.94 -7.73 22.72
C GLU A 67 4.93 -6.69 23.84
N LYS A 68 3.76 -6.08 24.07
CA LYS A 68 3.56 -5.18 25.21
C LYS A 68 3.57 -6.06 26.46
N ARG A 69 4.72 -6.14 27.12
CA ARG A 69 4.84 -6.73 28.45
C ARG A 69 4.15 -5.80 29.45
N TYR A 70 2.87 -6.04 29.69
CA TYR A 70 2.17 -5.39 30.79
C TYR A 70 2.78 -5.90 32.10
N SER A 71 3.24 -5.00 32.96
CA SER A 71 3.64 -5.35 34.32
C SER A 71 2.38 -5.74 35.10
N THR A 72 2.25 -6.99 35.50
CA THR A 72 1.23 -7.42 36.46
C THR A 72 1.58 -6.79 37.81
N ALA A 73 0.97 -5.65 38.11
CA ALA A 73 0.93 -5.15 39.48
C ALA A 73 -0.04 -6.05 40.26
N ASN A 74 0.50 -6.94 41.08
CA ASN A 74 -0.26 -7.68 42.07
C ASN A 74 -0.79 -6.67 43.10
N PHE A 75 -2.11 -6.59 43.22
CA PHE A 75 -2.82 -5.90 44.30
C PHE A 75 -2.83 -6.77 45.56
#